data_AF-A0A0S8ELN5-F1
#
_entry.id   AF-A0A0S8ELN5-F1
#
_cell.length_a   1.000
_cell.length_b   1.000
_cell.length_c   1.000
_cell.angle_alpha   90.00
_cell.angle_beta   90.00
_cell.angle_gamma   90.00
#
_symmetry.space_group_name_H-M   'P 1'
#
loop_
_entity.id
_entity.type
_entity.pdbx_description
1 polymer ?
#
loop_
_entity_poly.entity_id
_entity_poly.type
_entity_poly.pdbx_seq_one_letter_code
_entity_poly.pdbx_strand_id
1 'polypeptide(L)'
;LMRQSRGGFGAMLGRGGRGRGPGDERRPEGQPEREQSDVEMKTEALRSLLEDQTSSPASIKAALDALRKARQKAQDELALARKELREIITSRQEAQFVLMGLLD
;
A
#
# COMPACT_ATOMS: atom_id res chain seq x y z
N LEU A 1 9.81 -40.92 44.61
CA LEU A 1 10.13 -39.48 44.71
C LEU A 1 9.89 -38.82 43.36
N MET A 2 9.07 -37.76 43.36
CA MET A 2 8.85 -36.85 42.25
C MET A 2 10.12 -36.08 41.87
N ARG A 3 10.33 -35.83 40.57
CA ARG A 3 10.87 -34.54 40.10
C ARG A 3 10.49 -34.29 38.64
N GLN A 4 9.34 -33.63 38.46
CA GLN A 4 9.05 -32.82 37.28
C GLN A 4 10.04 -31.67 37.26
N SER A 5 10.84 -31.57 36.19
CA SER A 5 11.66 -30.39 35.92
C SER A 5 10.94 -29.56 34.85
N ARG A 6 10.41 -28.42 35.27
CA ARG A 6 10.04 -27.31 34.39
C ARG A 6 11.33 -26.61 33.96
N GLY A 7 11.56 -26.53 32.65
CA GLY A 7 12.61 -25.73 32.02
C GLY A 7 12.72 -26.14 30.55
N GLY A 8 12.78 -25.27 29.56
CA GLY A 8 12.73 -23.82 29.53
C GLY A 8 12.29 -23.40 28.13
N PHE A 9 11.62 -22.26 28.08
CA PHE A 9 11.25 -21.54 26.86
C PHE A 9 12.56 -20.98 26.24
N GLY A 10 13.27 -21.77 25.42
CA GLY A 10 14.61 -21.36 24.98
C GLY A 10 15.18 -22.05 23.73
N ALA A 11 14.37 -22.72 22.92
CA ALA A 11 14.87 -23.52 21.78
C ALA A 11 14.21 -23.17 20.42
N MET A 12 13.95 -21.88 20.15
CA MET A 12 13.57 -21.41 18.81
C MET A 12 14.39 -20.20 18.31
N LEU A 13 15.53 -19.92 18.93
CA LEU A 13 16.50 -18.95 18.42
C LEU A 13 17.62 -19.69 17.70
N GLY A 14 17.47 -19.86 16.39
CA GLY A 14 18.60 -20.13 15.51
C GLY A 14 18.39 -21.27 14.54
N ARG A 15 17.68 -21.01 13.43
CA ARG A 15 18.02 -21.67 12.16
C ARG A 15 17.53 -20.89 10.96
N GLY A 16 18.49 -20.24 10.28
CA GLY A 16 18.50 -20.24 8.83
C GLY A 16 18.18 -18.92 8.15
N GLY A 17 19.19 -18.38 7.47
CA GLY A 17 18.95 -17.82 6.14
C GLY A 17 19.35 -16.38 5.94
N ARG A 18 20.64 -16.19 5.66
CA ARG A 18 21.16 -15.50 4.47
C ARG A 18 20.35 -14.29 3.96
N GLY A 19 20.99 -13.12 4.06
CA GLY A 19 21.03 -12.09 3.02
C GLY A 19 19.71 -11.74 2.36
N ARG A 20 19.07 -10.67 2.83
CA ARG A 20 17.96 -10.03 2.14
C ARG A 20 18.43 -8.64 1.71
N GLY A 21 18.79 -8.51 0.44
CA GLY A 21 19.00 -7.20 -0.19
C GLY A 21 17.69 -6.40 -0.24
N PRO A 22 17.75 -5.09 -0.50
CA PRO A 22 16.55 -4.27 -0.62
C PRO A 22 15.75 -4.73 -1.85
N GLY A 23 14.53 -5.24 -1.66
CA GLY A 23 13.63 -5.66 -2.75
C GLY A 23 13.09 -7.09 -2.66
N ASP A 24 13.49 -7.90 -1.66
CA ASP A 24 12.84 -9.19 -1.45
C ASP A 24 11.50 -8.92 -0.73
N GLU A 25 10.41 -8.86 -1.49
CA GLU A 25 9.03 -9.03 -1.04
C GLU A 25 8.57 -10.39 -1.54
N ARG A 26 8.91 -11.46 -0.80
CA ARG A 26 8.20 -12.74 -0.89
C ARG A 26 6.72 -12.47 -0.60
N ARG A 27 5.96 -12.16 -1.64
CA ARG A 27 4.50 -12.14 -1.64
C ARG A 27 4.06 -13.55 -1.21
N PRO A 28 3.21 -13.70 -0.18
CA PRO A 28 2.69 -15.00 0.19
C PRO A 28 2.04 -15.66 -1.04
N GLU A 29 2.52 -16.85 -1.40
CA GLU A 29 1.94 -17.64 -2.49
C GLU A 29 0.44 -17.85 -2.21
N GLY A 30 -0.44 -17.31 -3.07
CA GLY A 30 -1.90 -17.49 -2.97
C GLY A 30 -2.75 -16.22 -2.84
N GLN A 31 -2.18 -15.02 -2.82
CA GLN A 31 -2.99 -13.80 -2.94
C GLN A 31 -3.27 -13.48 -4.41
N PRO A 32 -4.54 -13.26 -4.81
CA PRO A 32 -4.84 -12.83 -6.17
C PRO A 32 -4.08 -11.54 -6.49
N GLU A 33 -3.66 -11.42 -7.74
CA GLU A 33 -2.99 -10.23 -8.24
C GLU A 33 -3.99 -9.07 -8.21
N ARG A 34 -3.97 -8.29 -7.13
CA ARG A 34 -4.72 -7.03 -7.06
C ARG A 34 -4.25 -6.14 -8.22
N GLU A 35 -5.19 -5.71 -9.05
CA GLU A 35 -4.92 -4.74 -10.12
C GLU A 35 -4.33 -3.47 -9.51
N GLN A 36 -3.20 -3.01 -10.05
CA GLN A 36 -2.58 -1.77 -9.60
C GLN A 36 -3.42 -0.58 -10.07
N SER A 37 -3.63 0.37 -9.16
CA SER A 37 -4.21 1.67 -9.49
C SER A 37 -3.28 2.48 -10.40
N ASP A 38 -3.84 3.44 -11.15
CA ASP A 38 -3.02 4.33 -11.99
C ASP A 38 -1.99 5.11 -11.15
N VAL A 39 -2.34 5.53 -9.93
CA VAL A 39 -1.41 6.20 -9.00
C VAL A 39 -0.24 5.29 -8.63
N GLU A 40 -0.50 4.00 -8.34
CA GLU A 40 0.56 3.02 -8.04
C GLU A 40 1.49 2.83 -9.25
N MET A 41 0.92 2.58 -10.44
CA MET A 41 1.70 2.44 -11.67
C MET A 41 2.58 3.67 -11.96
N LYS A 42 2.05 4.90 -11.82
CA LYS A 42 2.84 6.12 -12.02
C LYS A 42 3.87 6.36 -10.92
N THR A 43 3.60 5.88 -9.70
CA THR A 43 4.57 5.96 -8.60
C THR A 43 5.75 5.04 -8.85
N GLU A 44 5.50 3.81 -9.29
CA GLU A 44 6.53 2.84 -9.66
C GLU A 44 7.36 3.34 -10.84
N ALA A 45 6.71 3.86 -11.89
CA ALA A 45 7.41 4.42 -13.05
C ALA A 45 8.37 5.57 -12.66
N LEU A 46 7.92 6.49 -11.79
CA LEU A 46 8.79 7.57 -11.30
C LEU A 46 9.94 7.01 -10.44
N ARG A 47 9.67 6.04 -9.56
CA ARG A 47 10.71 5.41 -8.74
C ARG A 47 11.78 4.75 -9.62
N SER A 48 11.39 3.98 -10.63
CA SER A 48 12.35 3.33 -11.54
C SER A 48 13.22 4.34 -12.30
N LEU A 49 12.66 5.48 -12.73
CA LEU A 49 13.43 6.55 -13.38
C LEU A 49 14.40 7.26 -12.40
N LEU A 50 14.08 7.30 -11.11
CA LEU A 50 14.97 7.88 -10.10
C LEU A 50 16.10 6.92 -9.68
N GLU A 51 15.86 5.61 -9.77
CA GLU A 51 16.86 4.57 -9.52
C GLU A 51 17.85 4.41 -10.69
N ASP A 52 17.40 4.69 -11.91
CA ASP A 52 18.25 4.74 -13.10
C ASP A 52 19.04 6.06 -13.18
N GLN A 53 20.36 5.97 -12.97
CA GLN A 53 21.26 7.13 -13.02
C GLN A 53 21.42 7.75 -14.41
N THR A 54 20.97 7.06 -15.47
CA THR A 54 21.05 7.53 -16.85
C THR A 54 19.76 8.23 -17.32
N SER A 55 18.71 8.20 -16.50
CA SER A 55 17.44 8.83 -16.82
C SER A 55 17.57 10.35 -16.96
N SER A 56 16.99 10.88 -18.04
CA SER A 56 17.08 12.31 -18.34
C SER A 56 16.24 13.16 -17.37
N PRO A 57 16.63 14.42 -17.10
CA PRO A 57 15.79 15.34 -16.33
C PRO A 57 14.39 15.55 -16.93
N ALA A 58 14.27 15.47 -18.26
CA ALA A 58 13.01 15.61 -18.97
C ALA A 58 12.06 14.42 -18.71
N SER A 59 12.57 13.19 -18.71
CA SER A 59 11.77 11.99 -18.42
C SER A 59 11.30 11.96 -16.96
N ILE A 60 12.17 12.33 -16.02
CA ILE A 60 11.79 12.46 -14.59
C ILE A 60 10.68 13.50 -14.41
N LYS A 61 10.81 14.67 -15.05
CA LYS A 61 9.78 15.72 -14.99
C LYS A 61 8.43 15.24 -15.57
N ALA A 62 8.46 14.57 -16.72
CA ALA A 62 7.25 14.04 -17.34
C ALA A 62 6.55 13.00 -16.45
N ALA A 63 7.31 12.08 -15.82
CA ALA A 63 6.77 11.09 -14.90
C ALA A 63 6.20 11.72 -13.62
N LEU A 64 6.87 12.75 -13.08
CA LEU A 64 6.37 13.51 -11.94
C LEU A 64 5.04 14.20 -12.24
N ASP A 65 4.93 14.85 -13.39
CA ASP A 65 3.69 15.51 -13.82
C ASP A 65 2.56 14.49 -14.07
N ALA A 66 2.90 13.31 -14.62
CA ALA A 66 1.94 12.22 -14.76
C ALA A 66 1.42 11.72 -13.41
N LEU A 67 2.31 11.50 -12.42
CA LEU A 67 1.91 11.09 -11.07
C LEU A 67 1.02 12.13 -10.39
N ARG A 68 1.35 13.43 -10.53
CA ARG A 68 0.53 14.52 -9.98
C ARG A 68 -0.88 14.51 -10.58
N LYS A 69 -1.00 14.36 -11.90
CA LYS A 69 -2.30 14.28 -12.59
C LYS A 69 -3.10 13.06 -12.15
N ALA A 70 -2.47 11.89 -12.02
CA ALA A 70 -3.13 10.67 -11.55
C ALA A 70 -3.68 10.85 -10.12
N ARG A 71 -2.91 11.47 -9.22
CA ARG A 71 -3.36 11.78 -7.85
C ARG A 71 -4.53 12.75 -7.82
N GLN A 72 -4.47 13.82 -8.61
CA GLN A 72 -5.58 14.79 -8.70
C GLN A 72 -6.85 14.09 -9.19
N LYS A 73 -6.74 13.30 -10.26
CA LYS A 73 -7.86 12.55 -10.81
C LYS A 73 -8.48 11.61 -9.77
N ALA A 74 -7.66 10.85 -9.04
CA ALA A 74 -8.14 9.95 -7.99
C ALA A 74 -8.83 10.70 -6.84
N GLN A 75 -8.37 11.90 -6.49
CA GLN A 75 -9.02 12.76 -5.49
C GLN A 75 -10.38 13.27 -6.00
N ASP A 76 -10.46 13.68 -7.27
CA ASP A 76 -11.70 14.16 -7.88
C ASP A 76 -12.74 13.04 -7.96
N GLU A 77 -12.32 11.84 -8.38
CA GLU A 77 -13.17 10.64 -8.42
C GLU A 77 -13.64 10.23 -7.02
N LEU A 78 -12.76 10.28 -6.01
CA LEU A 78 -13.14 10.00 -4.63
C LEU A 78 -14.15 11.02 -4.11
N ALA A 79 -13.95 12.32 -4.39
CA ALA A 79 -14.88 13.37 -3.98
C ALA A 79 -16.27 13.18 -4.63
N LEU A 80 -16.30 12.81 -5.91
CA LEU A 80 -17.54 12.49 -6.62
C LEU A 80 -18.23 11.26 -6.01
N ALA A 81 -17.50 10.16 -5.80
CA ALA A 81 -18.05 8.94 -5.20
C ALA A 81 -18.60 9.19 -3.79
N ARG A 82 -17.93 10.02 -2.98
CA ARG A 82 -18.43 10.43 -1.65
C ARG A 82 -19.70 11.27 -1.73
N LYS A 83 -19.85 12.10 -2.77
CA LYS A 83 -21.07 12.87 -3.01
C LYS A 83 -22.21 11.93 -3.41
N GLU A 84 -22.00 11.07 -4.39
CA GLU A 84 -23.00 10.10 -4.86
C GLU A 84 -23.44 9.16 -3.75
N LEU A 85 -22.51 8.71 -2.89
CA LEU A 85 -22.84 7.89 -1.72
C LEU A 85 -23.79 8.62 -0.76
N ARG A 86 -23.59 9.93 -0.52
CA ARG A 86 -24.47 10.73 0.35
C ARG A 86 -25.89 10.85 -0.18
N GLU A 87 -26.07 10.80 -1.50
CA GLU A 87 -27.40 10.88 -2.14
C GLU A 87 -28.24 9.59 -1.92
N ILE A 88 -27.62 8.47 -1.54
CA ILE A 88 -28.28 7.16 -1.44
C ILE A 88 -28.31 6.57 -0.01
N ILE A 89 -27.71 7.25 0.98
CA ILE A 89 -27.65 6.79 2.37
C ILE A 89 -28.58 7.58 3.29
N THR A 90 -28.93 6.96 4.41
CA THR A 90 -29.65 7.62 5.50
C THR A 90 -28.70 8.42 6.40
N SER A 91 -29.22 9.40 7.15
CA SER A 91 -28.43 10.18 8.12
C SER A 91 -27.77 9.31 9.19
N ARG A 92 -28.35 8.17 9.56
CA ARG A 92 -27.73 7.22 10.50
C ARG A 92 -26.48 6.56 9.89
N GLN A 93 -26.54 6.17 8.62
CA GLN A 93 -25.42 5.57 7.90
C GLN A 93 -24.32 6.59 7.63
N GLU A 94 -24.71 7.82 7.27
CA GLU A 94 -23.77 8.93 7.10
C GLU A 94 -22.99 9.18 8.40
N ALA A 95 -23.67 9.28 9.54
CA ALA A 95 -23.01 9.45 10.83
C ALA A 95 -22.02 8.31 11.15
N GLN A 96 -22.35 7.05 10.80
CA GLN A 96 -21.43 5.93 10.94
C GLN A 96 -20.19 6.08 10.04
N PHE A 97 -20.37 6.48 8.78
CA PHE A 97 -19.25 6.68 7.85
C PHE A 97 -18.37 7.87 8.21
N VAL A 98 -18.94 8.93 8.79
CA VAL A 98 -18.16 10.05 9.36
C VAL A 98 -17.34 9.58 10.56
N LEU A 99 -17.92 8.79 11.47
CA LEU A 99 -17.17 8.21 12.60
C LEU A 99 -16.02 7.29 12.15
N MET A 100 -16.16 6.64 10.98
CA MET A 100 -15.12 5.83 10.36
C MET A 100 -14.08 6.63 9.56
N GLY A 101 -14.29 7.94 9.37
CA GLY A 101 -13.45 8.80 8.52
C GLY A 101 -13.57 8.53 7.01
N LEU A 102 -14.61 7.81 6.59
CA LEU A 102 -14.89 7.52 5.18
C LEU A 102 -15.56 8.71 4.50
N LEU A 103 -16.45 9.39 5.22
CA LEU A 103 -17.10 10.64 4.85
C LEU A 103 -16.69 11.75 5.83
N ASP A 104 -16.98 12.99 5.45
CA ASP A 104 -16.61 14.22 6.17
C ASP A 104 -17.88 14.97 6.60
#